data_AF-A0AAJ3NBS7-F1
#
_entry.id   AF-A0AAJ3NBS7-F1
#
_cell.length_a   1.000
_cell.length_b   1.000
_cell.length_c   1.000
_cell.angle_alpha   90.00
_cell.angle_beta   90.00
_cell.angle_gamma   90.00
#
_symmetry.space_group_name_H-M   'P 1'
#
loop_
_entity.id
_entity.type
_entity.pdbx_description
1 polymer ?
#
loop_
_entity_poly.entity_id
_entity_poly.type
_entity_poly.pdbx_seq_one_letter_code
_entity_poly.pdbx_strand_id
1 'polypeptide(L)'
;MGKNKIRRFEENKTLVNVFQPTREEALSGYEMKGKWRTDFFKNDNPIVLELGCGKGEYSVGMAKAFPDKNFIGVDIKGARFWFGAKEAVEKNLSNVAFLRTQIELIDLFFEKDEVDEIWITFPDPQIKFKRAKHRMTHPEFLDRYKKIVKKDGYIHLKTDSEFLHGYTLGILQALGYDVEVSHHDIYGAPEFETDAVHLREIKTYYEGLFSAKGKTITYLRFKI
;
A
#
# COMPACT_ATOMS: atom_id res chain seq x y z
N MET A 1 9.77 -18.92 -17.66
CA MET A 1 8.87 -17.80 -17.29
C MET A 1 7.86 -17.62 -18.43
N GLY A 2 6.54 -17.53 -18.18
CA GLY A 2 5.53 -17.55 -19.26
C GLY A 2 5.57 -16.31 -20.16
N LYS A 3 5.33 -16.47 -21.47
CA LYS A 3 5.42 -15.41 -22.51
C LYS A 3 4.69 -14.11 -22.12
N ASN A 4 3.48 -14.23 -21.57
CA ASN A 4 2.68 -13.07 -21.13
C ASN A 4 3.32 -12.28 -19.98
N LYS A 5 4.06 -12.94 -19.09
CA LYS A 5 4.73 -12.26 -17.96
C LYS A 5 5.93 -11.43 -18.44
N ILE A 6 6.68 -11.94 -19.42
CA ILE A 6 7.81 -11.22 -20.03
C ILE A 6 7.28 -9.97 -20.74
N ARG A 7 6.22 -10.12 -21.54
CA ARG A 7 5.58 -8.99 -22.24
C ARG A 7 5.19 -7.85 -21.30
N ARG A 8 4.56 -8.16 -20.16
CA ARG A 8 4.17 -7.15 -19.16
C ARG A 8 5.36 -6.42 -18.54
N PHE A 9 6.48 -7.11 -18.32
CA PHE A 9 7.69 -6.47 -17.82
C PHE A 9 8.31 -5.51 -18.84
N GLU A 10 8.29 -5.87 -20.12
CA GLU A 10 8.75 -4.99 -21.18
C GLU A 10 7.85 -3.75 -21.32
N GLU A 11 6.52 -3.94 -21.32
CA GLU A 11 5.57 -2.82 -21.34
C GLU A 11 5.71 -1.90 -20.11
N ASN A 12 6.00 -2.44 -18.93
CA ASN A 12 6.26 -1.61 -17.74
C ASN A 12 7.41 -0.61 -17.93
N LYS A 13 8.39 -0.88 -18.82
CA LYS A 13 9.50 0.05 -19.09
C LYS A 13 9.05 1.27 -19.89
N THR A 14 7.90 1.19 -20.57
CA THR A 14 7.37 2.27 -21.41
C THR A 14 6.24 3.05 -20.75
N LEU A 15 5.74 2.59 -19.60
CA LEU A 15 4.67 3.26 -18.87
C LEU A 15 5.25 4.37 -18.00
N VAL A 16 4.84 5.62 -18.28
CA VAL A 16 5.36 6.83 -17.61
C VAL A 16 5.08 6.88 -16.11
N ASN A 17 4.07 6.15 -15.64
CA ASN A 17 3.68 6.06 -14.25
C ASN A 17 4.30 4.85 -13.52
N VAL A 18 5.30 4.18 -14.12
CA VAL A 18 5.97 3.01 -13.54
C VAL A 18 7.45 3.30 -13.29
N PHE A 19 7.84 3.20 -12.02
CA PHE A 19 9.20 3.40 -11.55
C PHE A 19 9.79 2.05 -11.12
N GLN A 20 10.94 1.67 -11.67
CA GLN A 20 11.57 0.35 -11.42
C GLN A 20 13.06 0.47 -11.07
N PRO A 21 13.42 1.23 -10.04
CA PRO A 21 14.81 1.37 -9.64
C PRO A 21 15.44 0.03 -9.26
N THR A 22 16.70 -0.11 -9.61
CA THR A 22 17.58 -1.16 -9.12
C THR A 22 17.84 -0.98 -7.63
N ARG A 23 18.33 -2.05 -6.99
CA ARG A 23 18.74 -1.97 -5.58
C ARG A 23 19.90 -0.99 -5.37
N GLU A 24 20.78 -0.88 -6.36
CA GLU A 24 21.91 0.05 -6.30
C GLU A 24 21.43 1.50 -6.29
N GLU A 25 20.54 1.88 -7.22
CA GLU A 25 19.92 3.21 -7.26
C GLU A 25 19.16 3.55 -5.98
N ALA A 26 18.52 2.55 -5.36
CA ALA A 26 17.86 2.74 -4.07
C ALA A 26 18.86 3.08 -2.95
N LEU A 27 20.00 2.38 -2.92
CA LEU A 27 21.02 2.52 -1.86
C LEU A 27 21.93 3.73 -2.04
N SER A 28 22.10 4.22 -3.27
CA SER A 28 22.93 5.39 -3.58
C SER A 28 22.20 6.74 -3.44
N GLY A 29 20.93 6.72 -3.03
CA GLY A 29 20.08 7.90 -2.90
C GLY A 29 19.20 8.07 -4.14
N TYR A 30 18.03 7.45 -4.10
CA TYR A 30 17.11 7.44 -5.23
C TYR A 30 16.63 8.86 -5.59
N GLU A 31 16.65 9.19 -6.88
CA GLU A 31 16.47 10.56 -7.38
C GLU A 31 15.09 11.18 -7.06
N MET A 32 14.05 10.36 -6.96
CA MET A 32 12.67 10.79 -6.67
C MET A 32 12.39 10.97 -5.17
N LYS A 33 13.31 10.56 -4.29
CA LYS A 33 13.13 10.73 -2.84
C LYS A 33 12.96 12.22 -2.52
N GLY A 34 11.84 12.59 -1.88
CA GLY A 34 11.50 13.98 -1.58
C GLY A 34 10.94 14.79 -2.76
N LYS A 35 10.75 14.16 -3.93
CA LYS A 35 10.36 14.84 -5.18
C LYS A 35 9.13 14.25 -5.85
N TRP A 36 8.41 13.34 -5.21
CA TRP A 36 7.22 12.72 -5.82
C TRP A 36 6.17 13.77 -6.22
N ARG A 37 5.94 14.76 -5.35
CA ARG A 37 5.05 15.90 -5.59
C ARG A 37 5.53 16.80 -6.73
N THR A 38 6.79 17.23 -6.69
CA THR A 38 7.33 18.23 -7.61
C THR A 38 7.67 17.67 -8.99
N ASP A 39 8.15 16.43 -9.06
CA ASP A 39 8.78 15.90 -10.27
C ASP A 39 7.82 14.98 -11.04
N PHE A 40 6.95 14.22 -10.34
CA PHE A 40 5.97 13.35 -10.96
C PHE A 40 4.54 13.90 -10.94
N PHE A 41 3.96 14.11 -9.75
CA PHE A 41 2.55 14.50 -9.62
C PHE A 41 2.26 15.96 -10.02
N LYS A 42 3.28 16.82 -9.98
CA LYS A 42 3.21 18.26 -10.32
C LYS A 42 2.17 19.03 -9.49
N ASN A 43 2.01 18.66 -8.22
CA ASN A 43 1.08 19.28 -7.29
C ASN A 43 1.52 19.02 -5.83
N ASP A 44 0.89 19.70 -4.88
CA ASP A 44 1.18 19.54 -3.44
C ASP A 44 0.18 18.62 -2.70
N ASN A 45 -0.58 17.80 -3.44
CA ASN A 45 -1.61 16.94 -2.85
C ASN A 45 -1.01 15.87 -1.92
N PRO A 46 -1.79 15.34 -0.96
CA PRO A 46 -1.37 14.25 -0.09
C PRO A 46 -0.91 13.02 -0.87
N ILE A 47 0.12 12.32 -0.38
CA ILE A 47 0.60 11.06 -0.94
C ILE A 47 0.12 9.90 -0.06
N VAL A 48 -0.59 8.97 -0.67
CA VAL A 48 -1.06 7.73 -0.05
C VAL A 48 -0.33 6.54 -0.67
N LEU A 49 0.32 5.72 0.16
CA LEU A 49 0.97 4.50 -0.30
C LEU A 49 0.05 3.29 -0.17
N GLU A 50 0.02 2.43 -1.19
CA GLU A 50 -0.51 1.07 -1.07
C GLU A 50 0.66 0.07 -1.09
N LEU A 51 0.99 -0.52 0.07
CA LEU A 51 2.07 -1.48 0.19
C LEU A 51 1.57 -2.89 -0.13
N GLY A 52 2.17 -3.53 -1.12
CA GLY A 52 1.75 -4.85 -1.61
C GLY A 52 0.58 -4.77 -2.58
N CYS A 53 0.58 -3.78 -3.48
CA CYS A 53 -0.60 -3.41 -4.29
C CYS A 53 -1.11 -4.48 -5.27
N GLY A 54 -0.36 -5.57 -5.48
CA GLY A 54 -0.80 -6.67 -6.32
C GLY A 54 -1.10 -6.22 -7.75
N LYS A 55 -2.38 -6.16 -8.14
CA LYS A 55 -2.80 -5.70 -9.47
C LYS A 55 -2.93 -4.17 -9.60
N GLY A 56 -2.84 -3.44 -8.48
CA GLY A 56 -3.03 -1.98 -8.44
C GLY A 56 -4.50 -1.54 -8.44
N GLU A 57 -5.45 -2.45 -8.21
CA GLU A 57 -6.90 -2.16 -8.25
C GLU A 57 -7.30 -1.11 -7.20
N TYR A 58 -6.72 -1.19 -6.00
CA TYR A 58 -7.01 -0.23 -4.94
C TYR A 58 -6.41 1.14 -5.25
N SER A 59 -5.11 1.22 -5.55
CA SER A 59 -4.45 2.46 -6.00
C SER A 59 -5.19 3.16 -7.13
N VAL A 60 -5.59 2.43 -8.18
CA VAL A 60 -6.35 3.00 -9.33
C VAL A 60 -7.77 3.38 -8.95
N GLY A 61 -8.45 2.58 -8.12
CA GLY A 61 -9.78 2.89 -7.63
C GLY A 61 -9.80 4.17 -6.81
N MET A 62 -8.84 4.31 -5.89
CA MET A 62 -8.70 5.48 -5.04
C MET A 62 -8.33 6.73 -5.86
N ALA A 63 -7.44 6.59 -6.84
CA ALA A 63 -7.06 7.69 -7.72
C ALA A 63 -8.24 8.27 -8.52
N LYS A 64 -9.20 7.42 -8.94
CA LYS A 64 -10.43 7.89 -9.59
C LYS A 64 -11.38 8.59 -8.63
N ALA A 65 -11.45 8.11 -7.39
CA ALA A 65 -12.37 8.62 -6.39
C ALA A 65 -11.88 9.94 -5.76
N PHE A 66 -10.57 10.09 -5.60
CA PHE A 66 -9.91 11.23 -4.96
C PHE A 66 -8.91 11.89 -5.90
N PRO A 67 -9.36 12.71 -6.87
CA PRO A 67 -8.47 13.43 -7.78
C PRO A 67 -7.56 14.45 -7.06
N ASP A 68 -7.90 14.80 -5.82
CA ASP A 68 -7.16 15.68 -4.91
C ASP A 68 -6.15 14.95 -4.02
N LYS A 69 -5.95 13.64 -4.21
CA LYS A 69 -4.90 12.84 -3.56
C LYS A 69 -4.04 12.15 -4.61
N ASN A 70 -2.77 11.90 -4.26
CA ASN A 70 -1.81 11.16 -5.07
C ASN A 70 -1.62 9.75 -4.48
N PHE A 71 -1.60 8.74 -5.33
CA PHE A 71 -1.49 7.34 -4.92
C PHE A 71 -0.22 6.69 -5.49
N ILE A 72 0.50 5.92 -4.68
CA ILE A 72 1.63 5.12 -5.14
C ILE A 72 1.44 3.67 -4.72
N GLY A 73 1.22 2.79 -5.70
CA GLY A 73 1.17 1.35 -5.48
C GLY A 73 2.58 0.74 -5.48
N VAL A 74 2.94 0.02 -4.41
CA VAL A 74 4.27 -0.57 -4.24
C VAL A 74 4.20 -2.10 -4.27
N ASP A 75 4.91 -2.75 -5.19
CA ASP A 75 5.06 -4.21 -5.21
C ASP A 75 6.34 -4.65 -5.93
N ILE A 76 7.05 -5.65 -5.40
CA ILE A 76 8.24 -6.22 -6.03
C ILE A 76 7.93 -6.98 -7.34
N LYS A 77 6.69 -7.48 -7.47
CA LYS A 77 6.20 -8.27 -8.61
C LYS A 77 5.55 -7.39 -9.67
N GLY A 78 6.34 -6.54 -10.33
CA GLY A 78 5.84 -5.55 -11.30
C GLY A 78 4.93 -6.05 -12.42
N ALA A 79 5.05 -7.31 -12.86
CA ALA A 79 4.12 -7.90 -13.83
C ALA A 79 2.67 -8.04 -13.31
N ARG A 80 2.43 -7.90 -12.00
CA ARG A 80 1.09 -7.90 -11.40
C ARG A 80 0.44 -6.52 -11.51
N PHE A 81 1.13 -5.46 -11.09
CA PHE A 81 0.56 -4.11 -11.13
C PHE A 81 0.47 -3.53 -12.54
N TRP A 82 1.06 -4.18 -13.55
CA TRP A 82 0.95 -3.79 -14.96
C TRP A 82 -0.50 -3.49 -15.37
N PHE A 83 -1.48 -4.25 -14.85
CA PHE A 83 -2.89 -3.99 -15.13
C PHE A 83 -3.33 -2.60 -14.65
N GLY A 84 -3.08 -2.27 -13.38
CA GLY A 84 -3.39 -0.95 -12.83
C GLY A 84 -2.58 0.18 -13.49
N ALA A 85 -1.29 -0.05 -13.75
CA ALA A 85 -0.43 0.92 -14.42
C ALA A 85 -0.93 1.26 -15.83
N LYS A 86 -1.28 0.23 -16.61
CA LYS A 86 -1.83 0.39 -17.95
C LYS A 86 -3.20 1.05 -17.94
N GLU A 87 -4.09 0.61 -17.04
CA GLU A 87 -5.41 1.23 -16.89
C GLU A 87 -5.31 2.72 -16.54
N ALA A 88 -4.40 3.09 -15.64
CA ALA A 88 -4.19 4.49 -15.26
C ALA A 88 -3.74 5.34 -16.46
N VAL A 89 -2.81 4.82 -17.29
CA VAL A 89 -2.39 5.51 -18.52
C VAL A 89 -3.54 5.61 -19.52
N GLU A 90 -4.26 4.51 -19.78
CA GLU A 90 -5.39 4.48 -20.73
C GLU A 90 -6.54 5.41 -20.31
N LYS A 91 -6.72 5.63 -19.00
CA LYS A 91 -7.73 6.52 -18.42
C LYS A 91 -7.22 7.93 -18.10
N ASN A 92 -5.98 8.25 -18.46
CA ASN A 92 -5.33 9.53 -18.19
C ASN A 92 -5.35 9.94 -16.69
N LEU A 93 -5.17 8.98 -15.78
CA LEU A 93 -5.04 9.25 -14.36
C LEU A 93 -3.62 9.73 -14.06
N SER A 94 -3.47 11.02 -13.77
CA SER A 94 -2.18 11.65 -13.45
C SER A 94 -1.79 11.56 -11.97
N ASN A 95 -2.74 11.18 -11.09
CA ASN A 95 -2.58 11.11 -9.64
C ASN A 95 -2.29 9.68 -9.13
N VAL A 96 -1.77 8.79 -9.97
CA VAL A 96 -1.34 7.44 -9.57
C VAL A 96 -0.02 7.00 -10.21
N ALA A 97 0.88 6.47 -9.38
CA ALA A 97 2.16 5.89 -9.78
C ALA A 97 2.31 4.46 -9.25
N PHE A 98 3.27 3.72 -9.82
CA PHE A 98 3.64 2.39 -9.37
C PHE A 98 5.15 2.29 -9.17
N LEU A 99 5.56 1.85 -7.98
CA LEU A 99 6.96 1.68 -7.62
C LEU A 99 7.28 0.20 -7.44
N ARG A 100 8.20 -0.32 -8.26
CA ARG A 100 8.70 -1.69 -8.12
C ARG A 100 9.90 -1.74 -7.19
N THR A 101 9.66 -2.08 -5.93
CA THR A 101 10.73 -2.29 -4.95
C THR A 101 10.35 -3.30 -3.89
N GLN A 102 11.34 -3.70 -3.07
CA GLN A 102 11.12 -4.44 -1.83
C GLN A 102 10.63 -3.45 -0.77
N ILE A 103 9.58 -3.81 -0.03
CA ILE A 103 9.01 -2.94 1.01
C ILE A 103 10.03 -2.72 2.14
N GLU A 104 10.97 -3.65 2.32
CA GLU A 104 12.12 -3.52 3.22
C GLU A 104 13.06 -2.35 2.85
N LEU A 105 12.89 -1.72 1.70
CA LEU A 105 13.66 -0.57 1.25
C LEU A 105 12.82 0.71 1.18
N ILE A 106 11.57 0.70 1.68
CA ILE A 106 10.61 1.79 1.47
C ILE A 106 11.13 3.15 1.95
N ASP A 107 11.89 3.17 3.05
CA ASP A 107 12.48 4.37 3.64
C ASP A 107 13.61 5.00 2.81
N LEU A 108 14.01 4.36 1.71
CA LEU A 108 14.97 4.90 0.74
C LEU A 108 14.31 5.64 -0.42
N PHE A 109 12.99 5.51 -0.60
CA PHE A 109 12.25 6.09 -1.72
C PHE A 109 11.45 7.33 -1.38
N PHE A 110 11.29 7.61 -0.08
CA PHE A 110 10.52 8.74 0.43
C PHE A 110 11.34 9.50 1.47
N GLU A 111 11.23 10.82 1.46
CA GLU A 111 11.84 11.69 2.45
C GLU A 111 11.00 11.75 3.72
N LYS A 112 11.62 12.26 4.80
CA LYS A 112 10.92 12.52 6.04
C LYS A 112 9.64 13.32 5.83
N ASP A 113 8.54 12.83 6.41
CA ASP A 113 7.22 13.45 6.38
C ASP A 113 6.64 13.64 4.95
N GLU A 114 7.16 12.89 3.96
CA GLU A 114 6.69 12.96 2.56
C GLU A 114 5.37 12.20 2.34
N VAL A 115 5.07 11.19 3.15
CA VAL A 115 3.88 10.33 3.01
C VAL A 115 2.79 10.72 4.02
N ASP A 116 1.56 10.86 3.55
CA ASP A 116 0.42 11.24 4.39
C ASP A 116 -0.30 10.03 4.98
N GLU A 117 -0.44 8.94 4.21
CA GLU A 117 -1.13 7.72 4.64
C GLU A 117 -0.46 6.47 4.06
N ILE A 118 -0.51 5.36 4.81
CA ILE A 118 -0.04 4.05 4.35
C ILE A 118 -1.16 3.02 4.48
N TRP A 119 -1.47 2.35 3.37
CA TRP A 119 -2.42 1.26 3.29
C TRP A 119 -1.71 -0.07 3.07
N ILE A 120 -1.99 -1.03 3.94
CA ILE A 120 -1.54 -2.41 3.88
C ILE A 120 -2.79 -3.27 3.61
N THR A 121 -2.98 -3.64 2.34
CA THR A 121 -4.19 -4.31 1.85
C THR A 121 -3.93 -5.80 1.62
N PHE A 122 -4.60 -6.65 2.39
CA PHE A 122 -4.55 -8.12 2.29
C PHE A 122 -3.13 -8.72 2.26
N PRO A 123 -2.22 -8.31 3.16
CA PRO A 123 -0.86 -8.85 3.19
C PRO A 123 -0.86 -10.34 3.57
N ASP A 124 0.17 -11.07 3.13
CA ASP A 124 0.38 -12.45 3.61
C ASP A 124 0.62 -12.43 5.14
N PRO A 125 -0.16 -13.18 5.93
CA PRO A 125 -0.09 -13.12 7.39
C PRO A 125 1.20 -13.70 7.99
N GLN A 126 2.01 -14.43 7.20
CA GLN A 126 3.28 -15.02 7.67
C GLN A 126 3.14 -15.76 9.01
N ILE A 127 2.19 -16.70 9.06
CA ILE A 127 1.75 -17.38 10.30
C ILE A 127 2.92 -18.05 11.05
N LYS A 128 3.84 -18.68 10.32
CA LYS A 128 4.98 -19.40 10.92
C LYS A 128 5.87 -18.43 11.72
N PHE A 129 6.16 -18.76 12.98
CA PHE A 129 6.97 -17.92 13.90
C PHE A 129 8.28 -17.43 13.27
N LYS A 130 9.04 -18.32 12.62
CA LYS A 130 10.30 -17.98 11.91
C LYS A 130 10.15 -16.94 10.80
N ARG A 131 8.92 -16.61 10.38
CA ARG A 131 8.59 -15.60 9.37
C ARG A 131 7.98 -14.33 9.97
N ALA A 132 7.94 -14.18 11.29
CA ALA A 132 7.35 -13.00 11.94
C ALA A 132 7.96 -11.68 11.43
N LYS A 133 9.28 -11.65 11.20
CA LYS A 133 9.99 -10.50 10.62
C LYS A 133 9.53 -10.08 9.21
N HIS A 134 8.77 -10.93 8.51
CA HIS A 134 8.22 -10.64 7.19
C HIS A 134 6.76 -10.15 7.23
N ARG A 135 6.16 -10.06 8.43
CA ARG A 135 4.84 -9.42 8.58
C ARG A 135 5.02 -7.93 8.36
N MET A 136 4.20 -7.34 7.50
CA MET A 136 4.32 -5.92 7.18
C MET A 136 3.99 -4.99 8.36
N THR A 137 3.46 -5.54 9.45
CA THR A 137 3.22 -4.83 10.72
C THR A 137 4.23 -5.21 11.82
N HIS A 138 5.31 -5.91 11.47
CA HIS A 138 6.41 -6.17 12.40
C HIS A 138 7.11 -4.86 12.80
N PRO A 139 7.65 -4.73 14.02
CA PRO A 139 8.29 -3.49 14.49
C PRO A 139 9.30 -2.87 13.52
N GLU A 140 10.17 -3.69 12.90
CA GLU A 140 11.13 -3.20 11.90
C GLU A 140 10.48 -2.52 10.66
N PHE A 141 9.28 -2.94 10.25
CA PHE A 141 8.54 -2.26 9.19
C PHE A 141 7.92 -0.96 9.71
N LEU A 142 7.34 -0.98 10.90
CA LEU A 142 6.79 0.23 11.53
C LEU A 142 7.88 1.30 11.69
N ASP A 143 9.09 0.92 12.10
CA ASP A 143 10.23 1.85 12.21
C ASP A 143 10.60 2.49 10.85
N ARG A 144 10.43 1.76 9.74
CA ARG A 144 10.64 2.32 8.39
C ARG A 144 9.52 3.27 8.00
N TYR A 145 8.28 2.88 8.28
CA TYR A 145 7.10 3.70 7.99
C TYR A 145 7.16 5.03 8.75
N LYS A 146 7.59 5.00 10.02
CA LYS A 146 7.79 6.18 10.87
C LYS A 146 8.78 7.19 10.31
N LYS A 147 9.75 6.75 9.51
CA LYS A 147 10.72 7.67 8.87
C LYS A 147 10.13 8.47 7.73
N ILE A 148 9.05 8.00 7.11
CA ILE A 148 8.51 8.57 5.86
C ILE A 148 7.10 9.15 6.03
N VAL A 149 6.32 8.60 6.97
CA VAL A 149 4.96 9.07 7.26
C VAL A 149 5.02 10.36 8.08
N LYS A 150 4.11 11.29 7.81
CA LYS A 150 3.92 12.49 8.64
C LYS A 150 3.54 12.10 10.06
N LYS A 151 3.88 12.97 11.02
CA LYS A 151 3.62 12.79 12.46
C LYS A 151 2.17 12.43 12.81
N ASP A 152 1.20 12.90 12.02
CA ASP A 152 -0.23 12.63 12.22
C ASP A 152 -0.83 11.73 11.13
N GLY A 153 0.01 11.13 10.29
CA GLY A 153 -0.41 10.26 9.21
C GLY A 153 -0.89 8.91 9.72
N TYR A 154 -1.87 8.35 9.02
CA TYR A 154 -2.49 7.09 9.40
C TYR A 154 -1.87 5.90 8.69
N ILE A 155 -1.78 4.79 9.42
CA ILE A 155 -1.51 3.48 8.86
C ILE A 155 -2.77 2.62 8.97
N HIS A 156 -3.13 2.03 7.83
CA HIS A 156 -4.34 1.25 7.62
C HIS A 156 -3.94 -0.20 7.36
N LEU A 157 -4.45 -1.12 8.17
CA LEU A 157 -4.38 -2.55 7.88
C LEU A 157 -5.78 -3.05 7.53
N LYS A 158 -5.96 -3.54 6.30
CA LYS A 158 -7.17 -4.23 5.86
C LYS A 158 -6.82 -5.68 5.55
N THR A 159 -7.38 -6.65 6.27
CA THR A 159 -6.97 -8.06 6.13
C THR A 159 -8.09 -9.04 6.44
N ASP A 160 -8.07 -10.19 5.77
CA ASP A 160 -8.91 -11.37 6.04
C ASP A 160 -8.32 -12.30 7.13
N SER A 161 -7.15 -11.94 7.69
CA SER A 161 -6.45 -12.74 8.69
C SER A 161 -6.65 -12.18 10.10
N GLU A 162 -7.52 -12.82 10.88
CA GLU A 162 -7.67 -12.56 12.31
C GLU A 162 -6.34 -12.69 13.08
N PHE A 163 -5.49 -13.64 12.66
CA PHE A 163 -4.15 -13.80 13.22
C PHE A 163 -3.29 -12.55 13.04
N LEU A 164 -3.23 -12.00 11.83
CA LEU A 164 -2.42 -10.81 11.57
C LEU A 164 -3.01 -9.58 12.25
N HIS A 165 -4.35 -9.48 12.28
CA HIS A 165 -5.05 -8.43 13.00
C HIS A 165 -4.68 -8.43 14.50
N GLY A 166 -4.85 -9.57 15.18
CA GLY A 166 -4.51 -9.71 16.59
C GLY A 166 -3.01 -9.53 16.87
N TYR A 167 -2.14 -10.06 16.00
CA TYR A 167 -0.70 -9.80 16.08
C TYR A 167 -0.38 -8.32 16.03
N THR A 168 -1.00 -7.59 15.10
CA THR A 168 -0.78 -6.16 14.92
C THR A 168 -1.25 -5.37 16.14
N LEU A 169 -2.45 -5.64 16.65
CA LEU A 169 -2.94 -5.03 17.89
C LEU A 169 -1.98 -5.23 19.06
N GLY A 170 -1.49 -6.47 19.26
CA GLY A 170 -0.54 -6.77 20.33
C GLY A 170 0.79 -6.02 20.20
N ILE A 171 1.32 -5.88 18.98
CA ILE A 171 2.54 -5.09 18.73
C ILE A 171 2.29 -3.61 18.99
N LEU A 172 1.19 -3.05 18.50
CA LEU A 172 0.86 -1.64 18.68
C LEU A 172 0.71 -1.29 20.17
N GLN A 173 0.01 -2.13 20.93
CA GLN A 173 -0.12 -1.99 22.38
C GLN A 173 1.24 -2.07 23.08
N ALA A 174 2.09 -3.05 22.72
CA ALA A 174 3.41 -3.23 23.33
C ALA A 174 4.37 -2.06 23.06
N LEU A 175 4.22 -1.38 21.91
CA LEU A 175 5.02 -0.22 21.53
C LEU A 175 4.41 1.12 21.99
N GLY A 176 3.21 1.10 22.59
CA GLY A 176 2.52 2.30 23.07
C GLY A 176 1.95 3.19 21.95
N TYR A 177 1.61 2.60 20.80
CA TYR A 177 0.97 3.31 19.70
C TYR A 177 -0.55 3.42 19.86
N ASP A 178 -1.10 4.53 19.37
CA ASP A 178 -2.53 4.81 19.45
C ASP A 178 -3.29 4.09 18.33
N VAL A 179 -4.29 3.30 18.72
CA VAL A 179 -5.18 2.56 17.81
C VAL A 179 -6.52 3.27 17.82
N GLU A 180 -6.77 4.04 16.77
CA GLU A 180 -7.98 4.84 16.64
C GLU A 180 -9.19 3.98 16.24
N VAL A 181 -8.96 2.99 15.37
CA VAL A 181 -10.01 2.11 14.86
C VAL A 181 -9.55 0.67 14.91
N SER A 182 -10.41 -0.20 15.45
CA SER A 182 -10.28 -1.64 15.36
C SER A 182 -11.62 -2.30 15.13
N HIS A 183 -11.79 -2.93 13.95
CA HIS A 183 -13.04 -3.59 13.57
C HIS A 183 -12.77 -4.99 13.03
N HIS A 184 -13.50 -5.99 13.52
CA HIS A 184 -13.27 -7.41 13.18
C HIS A 184 -14.13 -7.91 12.01
N ASP A 185 -15.18 -7.18 11.61
CA ASP A 185 -15.98 -7.52 10.44
C ASP A 185 -16.64 -6.30 9.77
N ILE A 186 -15.89 -5.59 8.91
CA ILE A 186 -16.38 -4.34 8.29
C ILE A 186 -17.57 -4.54 7.34
N TYR A 187 -17.85 -5.77 6.91
CA TYR A 187 -18.97 -6.08 6.02
C TYR A 187 -20.21 -6.56 6.78
N GLY A 188 -20.03 -7.22 7.94
CA GLY A 188 -21.11 -7.60 8.84
C GLY A 188 -21.67 -6.45 9.69
N ALA A 189 -20.98 -5.31 9.75
CA ALA A 189 -21.41 -4.10 10.46
C ALA A 189 -21.67 -2.94 9.48
N PRO A 190 -22.81 -2.90 8.77
CA PRO A 190 -23.14 -1.81 7.85
C PRO A 190 -23.11 -0.42 8.53
N GLU A 191 -23.50 -0.35 9.80
CA GLU A 191 -23.51 0.83 10.67
C GLU A 191 -22.11 1.32 11.07
N PHE A 192 -21.07 0.50 10.90
CA PHE A 192 -19.71 0.92 11.15
C PHE A 192 -19.28 1.93 10.08
N GLU A 193 -19.21 3.19 10.48
CA GLU A 193 -18.73 4.30 9.67
C GLU A 193 -17.37 4.80 10.19
N THR A 194 -16.51 5.14 9.24
CA THR A 194 -15.21 5.76 9.48
C THR A 194 -14.98 6.79 8.38
N ASP A 195 -14.23 7.83 8.69
CA ASP A 195 -13.71 8.83 7.74
C ASP A 195 -12.69 8.25 6.73
N ALA A 196 -12.33 6.97 6.85
CA ALA A 196 -11.71 6.21 5.75
C ALA A 196 -12.73 5.97 4.62
N VAL A 197 -13.09 7.04 3.91
CA VAL A 197 -14.03 7.04 2.80
C VAL A 197 -13.62 6.00 1.76
N HIS A 198 -14.60 5.26 1.23
CA HIS A 198 -14.42 4.13 0.30
C HIS A 198 -13.72 2.87 0.86
N LEU A 199 -13.56 2.75 2.19
CA LEU A 199 -13.04 1.53 2.85
C LEU A 199 -13.68 0.23 2.31
N ARG A 200 -14.99 0.26 2.02
CA ARG A 200 -15.77 -0.89 1.55
C ARG A 200 -16.06 -0.90 0.05
N GLU A 201 -15.92 0.24 -0.61
CA GLU A 201 -16.36 0.46 -2.00
C GLU A 201 -15.30 0.02 -3.01
N ILE A 202 -14.03 0.24 -2.72
CA ILE A 202 -12.94 -0.22 -3.58
C ILE A 202 -12.55 -1.63 -3.17
N LYS A 203 -13.14 -2.60 -3.87
CA LYS A 203 -12.88 -4.03 -3.66
C LYS A 203 -11.71 -4.50 -4.49
N THR A 204 -10.72 -5.10 -3.83
CA THR A 204 -9.60 -5.75 -4.53
C THR A 204 -10.00 -7.15 -5.00
N TYR A 205 -9.23 -7.72 -5.95
CA TYR A 205 -9.37 -9.11 -6.37
C TYR A 205 -9.31 -10.08 -5.18
N TYR A 206 -8.39 -9.85 -4.24
CA TYR A 206 -8.21 -10.71 -3.07
C TYR A 206 -9.40 -10.60 -2.11
N GLU A 207 -9.92 -9.40 -1.89
CA GLU A 207 -11.11 -9.18 -1.09
C GLU A 207 -12.32 -9.96 -1.61
N GLY A 208 -12.55 -9.95 -2.92
CA GLY A 208 -13.60 -10.76 -3.54
C GLY A 208 -13.37 -12.26 -3.35
N LEU A 209 -12.12 -12.71 -3.48
CA LEU A 209 -11.75 -14.13 -3.31
C LEU A 209 -11.93 -14.63 -1.87
N PHE A 210 -11.62 -13.80 -0.87
CA PHE A 210 -11.76 -14.18 0.55
C PHE A 210 -13.20 -14.04 1.03
N SER A 211 -13.92 -13.02 0.59
CA SER A 211 -15.36 -12.88 0.88
C SER A 211 -16.15 -14.08 0.34
N ALA A 212 -15.82 -14.55 -0.88
CA ALA A 212 -16.42 -15.76 -1.46
C ALA A 212 -16.13 -17.05 -0.67
N LYS A 213 -15.11 -17.05 0.19
CA LYS A 213 -14.77 -18.16 1.10
C LYS A 213 -15.38 -17.99 2.49
N GLY A 214 -16.24 -17.00 2.70
CA GLY A 214 -16.87 -16.70 3.99
C GLY A 214 -15.88 -16.16 5.04
N LYS A 215 -14.75 -15.58 4.61
CA LYS A 215 -13.83 -14.91 5.53
C LYS A 215 -14.31 -13.49 5.83
N THR A 216 -14.34 -13.15 7.10
CA THR A 216 -14.56 -11.77 7.57
C THR A 216 -13.38 -10.89 7.18
N ILE A 217 -13.67 -9.63 6.87
CA ILE A 217 -12.63 -8.64 6.59
C ILE A 217 -12.52 -7.73 7.80
N THR A 218 -11.31 -7.68 8.36
CA THR A 218 -10.97 -6.86 9.51
C THR A 218 -10.28 -5.58 9.05
N TYR A 219 -10.34 -4.54 9.90
CA TYR A 219 -9.72 -3.25 9.65
C TYR A 219 -9.10 -2.68 10.94
N LEU A 220 -7.88 -2.14 10.82
CA LEU A 220 -7.21 -1.34 11.84
C LEU A 220 -6.80 0.01 11.25
N ARG A 221 -6.91 1.07 12.05
CA ARG A 221 -6.26 2.37 11.81
C ARG A 221 -5.52 2.81 13.05
N PHE A 222 -4.27 3.23 12.88
CA PHE A 222 -3.39 3.64 13.96
C PHE A 222 -2.36 4.67 13.51
N LYS A 223 -1.72 5.33 14.48
CA LYS A 223 -0.62 6.30 14.28
C LYS A 223 0.68 5.77 14.89
N ILE A 224 1.85 6.15 14.35
CA ILE A 224 3.19 5.74 14.82
C ILE A 224 4.20 6.87 14.91
#